data_AF-A0A7W3G1N7-F1
#
_entry.id   AF-A0A7W3G1N7-F1
#
_cell.length_a   1.000
_cell.length_b   1.000
_cell.length_c   1.000
_cell.angle_alpha   90.00
_cell.angle_beta   90.00
_cell.angle_gamma   90.00
#
_symmetry.space_group_name_H-M   'P 1'
#
loop_
_entity.id
_entity.type
_entity.pdbx_description
1 polymer ?
#
loop_
_entity_poly.entity_id
_entity_poly.type
_entity_poly.pdbx_seq_one_letter_code
_entity_poly.pdbx_strand_id
1 'polypeptide(L)'
;MSGDLTFENDSILAWIRNTDWAKIGFKNDSDSDTDSYLWFEAGDNGNEYFKWRSKSGTTTKDLMNLKWDALYVLVNAIINGEVVSKSANGFRIAYGNYGFFVRNDGSNTYFMLTNAGDSMGSYNGLRPFCINNATGAVTMGNGLTVSGGLNVSSGNITAGGGQVIPGNYSNFDARYKTKSEGVQDVRLGGYQQMGSTGSNLAPSGYVSVGGYCYGDWDNSADGWFIRPLQKLINGTWYNVASM
;
A
#
# COMPACT_ATOMS: atom_id res chain seq x y z
N MET A 1 12.37 -47.50 -44.96
CA MET A 1 11.64 -46.86 -46.08
C MET A 1 12.52 -45.79 -46.69
N SER A 2 12.44 -45.57 -48.00
CA SER A 2 13.16 -44.50 -48.73
C SER A 2 12.22 -43.45 -49.33
N GLY A 3 10.94 -43.47 -48.95
CA GLY A 3 9.90 -42.59 -49.46
C GLY A 3 8.81 -42.35 -48.41
N ASP A 4 7.79 -41.60 -48.80
CA ASP A 4 6.73 -41.12 -47.91
C ASP A 4 5.74 -42.22 -47.52
N LEU A 5 5.06 -42.02 -46.39
CA LEU A 5 3.93 -42.82 -45.93
C LEU A 5 2.71 -41.90 -45.83
N THR A 6 1.62 -42.26 -46.50
CA THR A 6 0.37 -41.51 -46.48
C THR A 6 -0.75 -42.42 -45.99
N PHE A 7 -1.57 -41.90 -45.08
CA PHE A 7 -2.82 -42.54 -44.65
C PHE A 7 -3.99 -41.82 -45.32
N GLU A 8 -4.78 -42.54 -46.11
CA GLU A 8 -5.88 -41.97 -46.94
C GLU A 8 -7.25 -42.05 -46.26
N ASN A 9 -7.28 -42.49 -45.02
CA ASN A 9 -8.49 -42.66 -44.21
C ASN A 9 -8.13 -42.40 -42.73
N ASP A 10 -9.11 -42.55 -41.84
CA ASP A 10 -8.94 -42.41 -40.39
C ASP A 10 -8.13 -43.58 -39.80
N SER A 11 -6.84 -43.59 -40.11
CA SER A 11 -5.85 -44.55 -39.61
C SER A 11 -5.01 -43.93 -38.49
N ILE A 12 -4.52 -44.79 -37.60
CA ILE A 12 -3.74 -44.40 -36.43
C ILE A 12 -2.36 -45.06 -36.48
N LEU A 13 -1.31 -44.28 -36.20
CA LEU A 13 0.01 -44.82 -35.86
C LEU A 13 0.10 -45.01 -34.35
N ALA A 14 0.38 -46.23 -33.89
CA ALA A 14 0.38 -46.58 -32.48
C ALA A 14 1.61 -47.38 -32.03
N TRP A 15 2.11 -47.07 -30.84
CA TRP A 15 2.97 -47.94 -30.05
C TRP A 15 2.15 -48.53 -28.93
N ILE A 16 1.88 -49.84 -28.98
CA ILE A 16 1.07 -50.56 -27.99
C ILE A 16 1.96 -51.56 -27.27
N ARG A 17 2.10 -51.42 -25.96
CA ARG A 17 2.94 -52.30 -25.13
C ARG A 17 2.37 -52.37 -23.73
N ASN A 18 2.37 -53.57 -23.15
CA ASN A 18 2.00 -53.79 -21.75
C ASN A 18 0.61 -53.22 -21.39
N THR A 19 -0.37 -53.34 -22.28
CA THR A 19 -1.71 -52.74 -22.17
C THR A 19 -1.79 -51.21 -22.26
N ASP A 20 -0.65 -50.52 -22.33
CA ASP A 20 -0.54 -49.07 -22.51
C ASP A 20 -0.30 -48.69 -23.98
N TRP A 21 -0.48 -47.42 -24.31
CA TRP A 21 -0.27 -46.90 -25.67
C TRP A 21 0.23 -45.46 -25.75
N ALA A 22 0.86 -45.18 -26.89
CA ALA A 22 1.02 -43.84 -27.44
C ALA A 22 0.55 -43.83 -28.90
N LYS A 23 -0.29 -42.88 -29.29
CA LYS A 23 -0.95 -42.82 -30.60
C LYS A 23 -0.83 -41.44 -31.25
N ILE A 24 -0.84 -41.43 -32.57
CA ILE A 24 -0.94 -40.24 -33.42
C ILE A 24 -2.02 -40.50 -34.47
N GLY A 25 -2.94 -39.55 -34.65
CA GLY A 25 -3.96 -39.59 -35.69
C GLY A 25 -4.45 -38.19 -36.07
N PHE A 26 -5.25 -38.10 -37.13
CA PHE A 26 -5.78 -36.84 -37.64
C PHE A 26 -7.30 -36.91 -37.74
N LYS A 27 -7.99 -36.13 -36.91
CA LYS A 27 -9.46 -36.04 -36.92
C LYS A 27 -9.89 -35.03 -37.97
N ASN A 28 -10.70 -35.47 -38.93
CA ASN A 28 -11.32 -34.63 -39.93
C ASN A 28 -12.54 -35.35 -40.53
N ASP A 29 -13.74 -34.81 -40.30
CA ASP A 29 -14.97 -35.42 -40.83
C ASP A 29 -15.30 -34.94 -42.25
N SER A 30 -14.83 -33.75 -42.62
CA SER A 30 -14.98 -33.11 -43.93
C SER A 30 -14.09 -31.87 -44.05
N ASP A 31 -13.98 -31.30 -45.24
CA ASP A 31 -13.30 -30.00 -45.46
C ASP A 31 -13.94 -28.84 -44.67
N SER A 32 -15.24 -28.94 -44.38
CA SER A 32 -15.98 -27.96 -43.58
C SER A 32 -15.97 -28.22 -42.07
N ASP A 33 -15.20 -29.20 -41.61
CA ASP A 33 -15.10 -29.54 -40.19
C ASP A 33 -14.45 -28.40 -39.39
N THR A 34 -15.24 -27.79 -38.50
CA THR A 34 -14.79 -26.65 -37.68
C THR A 34 -13.88 -27.05 -36.51
N ASP A 35 -13.71 -28.35 -36.26
CA ASP A 35 -12.87 -28.90 -35.19
C ASP A 35 -12.01 -30.06 -35.72
N SER A 36 -11.26 -29.79 -36.80
CA SER A 36 -10.27 -30.72 -37.33
C SER A 36 -8.89 -30.48 -36.71
N TYR A 37 -8.22 -31.56 -36.30
CA TYR A 37 -6.93 -31.47 -35.61
C TYR A 37 -6.08 -32.73 -35.73
N LEU A 38 -4.76 -32.54 -35.73
CA LEU A 38 -3.79 -33.60 -35.43
C LEU A 38 -3.79 -33.82 -33.92
N TRP A 39 -3.96 -35.06 -33.48
CA TRP A 39 -3.97 -35.40 -32.07
C TRP A 39 -2.84 -36.36 -31.69
N PHE A 40 -2.43 -36.26 -30.43
CA PHE A 40 -1.47 -37.12 -29.77
C PHE A 40 -2.13 -37.65 -28.49
N GLU A 41 -2.10 -38.96 -28.26
CA GLU A 41 -2.77 -39.60 -27.11
C GLU A 41 -1.81 -40.57 -26.41
N ALA A 42 -1.86 -40.60 -25.08
CA ALA A 42 -1.20 -41.60 -24.24
C ALA A 42 -2.20 -42.17 -23.22
N GLY A 43 -2.12 -43.46 -22.91
CA GLY A 43 -3.04 -44.15 -22.01
C GLY A 43 -2.55 -45.54 -21.60
N ASP A 44 -3.23 -46.28 -20.73
CA ASP A 44 -4.60 -46.02 -20.24
C ASP A 44 -4.68 -45.65 -18.74
N ASN A 45 -3.56 -45.48 -18.05
CA ASN A 45 -3.60 -45.28 -16.61
C ASN A 45 -3.73 -43.80 -16.21
N GLY A 46 -3.71 -42.89 -17.18
CA GLY A 46 -3.77 -41.44 -16.96
C GLY A 46 -2.47 -40.86 -16.40
N ASN A 47 -1.43 -41.68 -16.28
CA ASN A 47 -0.10 -41.27 -15.84
C ASN A 47 0.94 -41.30 -16.97
N GLU A 48 0.59 -41.90 -18.12
CA GLU A 48 1.36 -41.78 -19.35
C GLU A 48 1.31 -40.32 -19.82
N TYR A 49 2.45 -39.81 -20.30
CA TYR A 49 2.61 -38.38 -20.51
C TYR A 49 3.52 -38.08 -21.70
N PHE A 50 3.47 -36.86 -22.21
CA PHE A 50 4.28 -36.42 -23.33
C PHE A 50 5.55 -35.74 -22.85
N LYS A 51 6.70 -36.07 -23.46
CA LYS A 51 8.01 -35.51 -23.13
C LYS A 51 8.73 -35.04 -24.39
N TRP A 52 9.20 -33.80 -24.37
CA TRP A 52 10.10 -33.24 -25.38
C TRP A 52 11.50 -33.12 -24.82
N ARG A 53 12.48 -33.64 -25.55
CA ARG A 53 13.89 -33.64 -25.17
C ARG A 53 14.79 -33.43 -26.38
N SER A 54 15.96 -32.84 -26.16
CA SER A 54 17.01 -32.68 -27.18
C SER A 54 18.26 -33.43 -26.75
N LYS A 55 19.09 -33.80 -27.74
CA LYS A 55 20.35 -34.49 -27.50
C LYS A 55 21.51 -33.71 -28.13
N SER A 56 22.56 -33.49 -27.36
CA SER A 56 23.83 -32.91 -27.82
C SER A 56 24.97 -33.85 -27.43
N GLY A 57 25.59 -34.49 -28.42
CA GLY A 57 26.52 -35.58 -28.17
C GLY A 57 25.86 -36.73 -27.41
N THR A 58 26.36 -37.05 -26.22
CA THR A 58 25.78 -38.06 -25.31
C THR A 58 24.78 -37.47 -24.31
N THR A 59 24.73 -36.15 -24.16
CA THR A 59 23.87 -35.47 -23.16
C THR A 59 22.45 -35.34 -23.68
N THR A 60 21.49 -35.77 -22.86
CA THR A 60 20.06 -35.57 -23.11
C THR A 60 19.54 -34.48 -22.18
N LYS A 61 18.80 -33.51 -22.73
CA LYS A 61 18.14 -32.45 -21.97
C LYS A 61 16.64 -32.50 -22.22
N ASP A 62 15.88 -32.75 -21.15
CA ASP A 62 14.42 -32.59 -21.16
C ASP A 62 14.07 -31.10 -21.23
N LEU A 63 13.09 -30.77 -22.06
CA LEU A 63 12.70 -29.39 -22.37
C LEU A 63 11.29 -29.10 -21.82
N MET A 64 10.38 -30.06 -21.97
CA MET A 64 8.97 -29.90 -21.59
C MET A 64 8.33 -31.26 -21.30
N ASN A 65 7.42 -31.31 -20.33
CA ASN A 65 6.54 -32.45 -20.08
C ASN A 65 5.08 -31.96 -20.03
N LEU A 66 4.16 -32.63 -20.73
CA LEU A 66 2.72 -32.43 -20.57
C LEU A 66 2.12 -33.65 -19.88
N LYS A 67 1.64 -33.47 -18.66
CA LYS A 67 0.96 -34.49 -17.84
C LYS A 67 -0.53 -34.18 -17.71
N TRP A 68 -1.26 -35.05 -17.04
CA TRP A 68 -2.69 -34.91 -16.77
C TRP A 68 -3.08 -33.58 -16.10
N ASP A 69 -2.26 -33.11 -15.15
CA ASP A 69 -2.56 -31.96 -14.30
C ASP A 69 -1.86 -30.67 -14.72
N ALA A 70 -0.72 -30.77 -15.41
CA ALA A 70 0.11 -29.61 -15.70
C ALA A 70 1.02 -29.78 -16.93
N LEU A 71 1.29 -28.63 -17.56
CA LEU A 71 2.39 -28.45 -18.49
C LEU A 71 3.62 -27.96 -17.72
N TYR A 72 4.68 -28.75 -17.72
CA TYR A 72 5.98 -28.41 -17.12
C TYR A 72 6.95 -27.96 -18.20
N VAL A 73 7.22 -26.67 -18.28
CA VAL A 73 8.29 -26.12 -19.11
C VAL A 73 9.57 -26.04 -18.27
N LEU A 74 10.59 -26.82 -18.64
CA LEU A 74 11.85 -26.96 -17.86
C LEU A 74 12.91 -25.94 -18.27
N VAL A 75 12.53 -25.02 -19.14
CA VAL A 75 13.32 -23.93 -19.69
C VAL A 75 12.49 -22.64 -19.62
N ASN A 76 13.00 -21.55 -20.15
CA ASN A 76 12.21 -20.31 -20.23
C ASN A 76 11.04 -20.48 -21.22
N ALA A 77 9.88 -19.96 -20.86
CA ALA A 77 8.76 -19.77 -21.78
C ALA A 77 8.80 -18.32 -22.31
N ILE A 78 8.98 -18.16 -23.62
CA ILE A 78 8.95 -16.85 -24.29
C ILE A 78 7.70 -16.83 -25.16
N ILE A 79 6.80 -15.89 -24.90
CA ILE A 79 5.48 -15.79 -25.54
C ILE A 79 5.37 -14.41 -26.18
N ASN A 80 5.11 -14.37 -27.50
CA ASN A 80 5.03 -13.11 -28.26
C ASN A 80 3.71 -12.36 -28.02
N GLY A 81 2.65 -13.08 -27.66
CA GLY A 81 1.33 -12.53 -27.37
C GLY A 81 1.07 -12.33 -25.88
N GLU A 82 -0.20 -12.12 -25.54
CA GLU A 82 -0.65 -12.01 -24.16
C GLU A 82 -0.65 -13.37 -23.45
N VAL A 83 -0.33 -13.36 -22.16
CA VAL A 83 -0.49 -14.52 -21.28
C VAL A 83 -1.70 -14.29 -20.39
N VAL A 84 -2.71 -15.14 -20.52
CA VAL A 84 -3.97 -15.04 -19.76
C VAL A 84 -4.12 -16.25 -18.86
N SER A 85 -4.39 -16.02 -17.58
CA SER A 85 -4.84 -17.05 -16.65
C SER A 85 -6.34 -16.88 -16.37
N LYS A 86 -7.08 -18.00 -16.39
CA LYS A 86 -8.50 -18.04 -15.99
C LYS A 86 -8.69 -18.50 -14.53
N SER A 87 -7.58 -18.74 -13.82
CA SER A 87 -7.59 -19.11 -12.41
C SER A 87 -7.53 -17.86 -11.54
N ALA A 88 -8.25 -17.86 -10.41
CA ALA A 88 -8.22 -16.74 -9.48
C ALA A 88 -6.79 -16.44 -8.98
N ASN A 89 -6.02 -17.46 -8.63
CA ASN A 89 -4.58 -17.35 -8.37
C ASN A 89 -3.83 -17.44 -9.71
N GLY A 90 -3.71 -16.32 -10.41
CA GLY A 90 -3.39 -16.32 -11.84
C GLY A 90 -1.91 -16.45 -12.16
N PHE A 91 -1.06 -15.68 -11.46
CA PHE A 91 0.38 -15.59 -11.73
C PHE A 91 1.18 -15.72 -10.44
N ARG A 92 2.11 -16.68 -10.38
CA ARG A 92 2.89 -16.98 -9.18
C ARG A 92 4.38 -17.00 -9.48
N ILE A 93 5.15 -16.40 -8.57
CA ILE A 93 6.59 -16.58 -8.43
C ILE A 93 6.79 -17.39 -7.15
N ALA A 94 7.08 -18.68 -7.30
CA ALA A 94 7.36 -19.59 -6.19
C ALA A 94 8.88 -19.81 -6.11
N TYR A 95 9.57 -18.99 -5.33
CA TYR A 95 11.02 -19.05 -5.22
C TYR A 95 11.49 -18.83 -3.78
N GLY A 96 12.35 -19.71 -3.29
CA GLY A 96 12.82 -19.67 -1.90
C GLY A 96 11.71 -19.97 -0.89
N ASN A 97 11.74 -19.27 0.24
CA ASN A 97 10.92 -19.58 1.41
C ASN A 97 9.46 -19.10 1.32
N TYR A 98 9.15 -18.17 0.41
CA TYR A 98 7.81 -17.58 0.25
C TYR A 98 7.42 -17.57 -1.22
N GLY A 99 6.13 -17.74 -1.50
CA GLY A 99 5.55 -17.50 -2.81
C GLY A 99 4.94 -16.11 -2.85
N PHE A 100 5.17 -15.39 -3.95
CA PHE A 100 4.41 -14.20 -4.31
C PHE A 100 3.45 -14.57 -5.44
N PHE A 101 2.22 -14.09 -5.39
CA PHE A 101 1.30 -14.28 -6.51
C PHE A 101 0.25 -13.17 -6.64
N VAL A 102 -0.17 -12.94 -7.87
CA VAL A 102 -1.29 -12.06 -8.20
C VAL A 102 -2.57 -12.89 -8.17
N ARG A 103 -3.53 -12.47 -7.35
CA ARG A 103 -4.85 -13.09 -7.25
C ARG A 103 -5.93 -12.11 -7.68
N ASN A 104 -6.80 -12.49 -8.60
CA ASN A 104 -8.07 -11.79 -8.86
C ASN A 104 -9.22 -12.70 -8.43
N ASP A 105 -10.00 -12.29 -7.43
CA ASP A 105 -11.13 -13.06 -6.92
C ASP A 105 -12.48 -12.70 -7.58
N GLY A 106 -12.45 -11.84 -8.60
CA GLY A 106 -13.62 -11.30 -9.29
C GLY A 106 -14.04 -9.92 -8.75
N SER A 107 -13.75 -9.60 -7.49
CA SER A 107 -14.09 -8.31 -6.86
C SER A 107 -12.87 -7.42 -6.63
N ASN A 108 -11.74 -8.02 -6.28
CA ASN A 108 -10.50 -7.32 -6.03
C ASN A 108 -9.31 -8.09 -6.62
N THR A 109 -8.23 -7.35 -6.90
CA THR A 109 -6.95 -7.90 -7.34
C THR A 109 -5.90 -7.65 -6.25
N TYR A 110 -5.21 -8.70 -5.84
CA TYR A 110 -4.29 -8.69 -4.70
C TYR A 110 -2.90 -9.13 -5.09
N PHE A 111 -1.92 -8.54 -4.43
CA PHE A 111 -0.61 -9.13 -4.28
C PHE A 111 -0.60 -9.96 -3.00
N MET A 112 -0.45 -11.27 -3.15
CA MET A 112 -0.53 -12.24 -2.07
C MET A 112 0.84 -12.83 -1.74
N LEU A 113 1.00 -13.23 -0.48
CA LEU A 113 2.17 -13.93 0.03
C LEU A 113 1.72 -15.25 0.68
N THR A 114 2.55 -16.29 0.58
CA THR A 114 2.32 -17.57 1.26
C THR A 114 2.85 -17.57 2.70
N ASN A 115 2.59 -18.65 3.44
CA ASN A 115 3.38 -18.93 4.64
C ASN A 115 4.83 -19.28 4.29
N ALA A 116 5.72 -19.13 5.28
CA ALA A 116 7.12 -19.54 5.18
C ALA A 116 7.21 -21.06 4.93
N GLY A 117 8.09 -21.48 4.02
CA GLY A 117 8.28 -22.88 3.64
C GLY A 117 7.24 -23.43 2.67
N ASP A 118 6.25 -22.63 2.28
CA ASP A 118 5.08 -23.06 1.50
C ASP A 118 4.89 -22.21 0.23
N SER A 119 5.95 -22.05 -0.57
CA SER A 119 5.96 -21.13 -1.71
C SER A 119 4.95 -21.46 -2.82
N MET A 120 4.47 -22.71 -2.87
CA MET A 120 3.41 -23.16 -3.78
C MET A 120 2.01 -23.12 -3.16
N GLY A 121 1.89 -22.90 -1.84
CA GLY A 121 0.63 -22.96 -1.13
C GLY A 121 -0.27 -21.72 -1.24
N SER A 122 -1.27 -21.68 -0.37
CA SER A 122 -2.28 -20.61 -0.34
C SER A 122 -1.74 -19.29 0.25
N TYR A 123 -2.55 -18.23 0.19
CA TYR A 123 -2.20 -16.94 0.80
C TYR A 123 -2.27 -17.01 2.33
N ASN A 124 -1.40 -16.25 2.99
CA ASN A 124 -1.46 -16.00 4.43
C ASN A 124 -2.38 -14.80 4.75
N GLY A 125 -2.29 -14.24 5.97
CA GLY A 125 -3.10 -13.08 6.40
C GLY A 125 -2.65 -11.71 5.90
N LEU A 126 -1.47 -11.59 5.28
CA LEU A 126 -0.91 -10.31 4.84
C LEU A 126 -1.64 -9.77 3.60
N ARG A 127 -1.87 -8.47 3.54
CA ARG A 127 -2.48 -7.76 2.40
C ARG A 127 -1.61 -6.55 2.01
N PRO A 128 -0.42 -6.77 1.42
CA PRO A 128 0.49 -5.68 1.08
C PRO A 128 -0.10 -4.69 0.07
N PHE A 129 -0.85 -5.18 -0.92
CA PHE A 129 -1.44 -4.36 -1.98
C PHE A 129 -2.72 -5.01 -2.52
N CYS A 130 -3.81 -4.25 -2.57
CA CYS A 130 -5.12 -4.66 -3.05
C CYS A 130 -5.73 -3.56 -3.91
N ILE A 131 -6.31 -3.92 -5.05
CA ILE A 131 -7.10 -3.04 -5.92
C ILE A 131 -8.54 -3.51 -5.87
N ASN A 132 -9.48 -2.59 -5.61
CA ASN A 132 -10.89 -2.85 -5.89
C ASN A 132 -11.13 -2.82 -7.40
N ASN A 133 -11.60 -3.93 -7.98
CA ASN A 133 -11.74 -4.04 -9.44
C ASN A 133 -12.79 -3.07 -10.00
N ALA A 134 -13.80 -2.70 -9.22
CA ALA A 134 -14.88 -1.81 -9.67
C ALA A 134 -14.50 -0.34 -9.60
N THR A 135 -13.74 0.08 -8.56
CA THR A 135 -13.42 1.49 -8.32
C THR A 135 -11.99 1.87 -8.67
N GLY A 136 -11.10 0.90 -8.86
CA GLY A 136 -9.66 1.12 -9.04
C GLY A 136 -8.95 1.58 -7.76
N ALA A 137 -9.65 1.68 -6.62
CA ALA A 137 -9.06 2.14 -5.37
C ALA A 137 -8.01 1.14 -4.85
N VAL A 138 -6.85 1.66 -4.46
CA VAL A 138 -5.74 0.89 -3.91
C VAL A 138 -5.75 0.96 -2.38
N THR A 139 -5.61 -0.19 -1.74
CA THR A 139 -5.42 -0.34 -0.29
C THR A 139 -4.13 -1.10 0.00
N MET A 140 -3.30 -0.59 0.91
CA MET A 140 -2.10 -1.27 1.43
C MET A 140 -2.27 -1.53 2.94
N GLY A 141 -2.41 -2.81 3.32
CA GLY A 141 -2.76 -3.22 4.68
C GLY A 141 -1.58 -3.46 5.62
N ASN A 142 -0.34 -3.34 5.13
CA ASN A 142 0.87 -3.69 5.90
C ASN A 142 1.90 -2.54 5.91
N GLY A 143 1.41 -1.30 5.89
CA GLY A 143 2.24 -0.09 5.86
C GLY A 143 2.77 0.25 4.47
N LEU A 144 3.30 1.47 4.34
CA LEU A 144 3.93 1.98 3.13
C LEU A 144 5.08 2.91 3.54
N THR A 145 6.26 2.67 2.98
CA THR A 145 7.41 3.58 3.09
C THR A 145 7.65 4.20 1.72
N VAL A 146 7.65 5.52 1.64
CA VAL A 146 7.95 6.27 0.42
C VAL A 146 9.27 7.01 0.60
N SER A 147 10.26 6.68 -0.22
CA SER A 147 11.47 7.50 -0.35
C SER A 147 11.20 8.64 -1.32
N GLY A 148 11.55 9.86 -0.95
CA GLY A 148 11.23 11.08 -1.71
C GLY A 148 9.96 11.77 -1.20
N GLY A 149 9.23 12.42 -2.10
CA GLY A 149 8.01 13.18 -1.77
C GLY A 149 6.73 12.45 -2.18
N LEU A 150 5.64 12.72 -1.46
CA LEU A 150 4.28 12.36 -1.85
C LEU A 150 3.57 13.59 -2.40
N ASN A 151 3.11 13.55 -3.65
CA ASN A 151 2.27 14.59 -4.24
C ASN A 151 0.81 14.12 -4.31
N VAL A 152 -0.10 14.87 -3.69
CA VAL A 152 -1.55 14.60 -3.70
C VAL A 152 -2.21 15.71 -4.50
N SER A 153 -2.55 15.43 -5.76
CA SER A 153 -3.13 16.41 -6.69
C SER A 153 -4.57 16.79 -6.37
N SER A 154 -5.30 15.89 -5.72
CA SER A 154 -6.69 16.08 -5.30
C SER A 154 -6.99 15.21 -4.09
N GLY A 155 -7.87 15.69 -3.21
CA GLY A 155 -8.22 15.02 -1.97
C GLY A 155 -7.37 15.49 -0.78
N ASN A 156 -7.41 14.72 0.30
CA ASN A 156 -6.81 15.08 1.57
C ASN A 156 -5.76 14.06 2.01
N ILE A 157 -4.78 14.52 2.77
CA ILE A 157 -3.92 13.65 3.59
C ILE A 157 -4.59 13.54 4.96
N THR A 158 -4.89 12.32 5.39
CA THR A 158 -5.52 12.05 6.69
C THR A 158 -4.70 11.01 7.45
N ALA A 159 -4.33 11.31 8.69
CA ALA A 159 -3.74 10.35 9.61
C ALA A 159 -4.87 9.77 10.47
N GLY A 160 -5.33 8.56 10.19
CA GLY A 160 -6.49 7.91 10.84
C GLY A 160 -6.26 7.61 12.33
N GLY A 161 -6.25 8.65 13.17
CA GLY A 161 -5.91 8.62 14.60
C GLY A 161 -4.45 8.96 14.92
N GLY A 162 -3.62 9.22 13.91
CA GLY A 162 -2.21 9.60 14.07
C GLY A 162 -1.95 11.10 13.92
N GLN A 163 -0.67 11.49 13.88
CA GLN A 163 -0.25 12.86 13.62
C GLN A 163 0.35 13.00 12.22
N VAL A 164 0.16 14.17 11.61
CA VAL A 164 0.96 14.61 10.46
C VAL A 164 2.09 15.47 11.01
N ILE A 165 3.33 15.00 10.86
CA ILE A 165 4.53 15.68 11.36
C ILE A 165 5.38 16.11 10.15
N PRO A 166 5.20 17.33 9.64
CA PRO A 166 6.09 17.90 8.64
C PRO A 166 7.55 17.95 9.12
N GLY A 167 8.49 17.67 8.23
CA GLY A 167 9.92 17.97 8.49
C GLY A 167 10.22 19.47 8.49
N ASN A 168 9.32 20.30 7.99
CA ASN A 168 9.44 21.75 7.93
C ASN A 168 8.06 22.40 8.17
N TYR A 169 7.96 23.25 9.20
CA TYR A 169 6.74 23.95 9.59
C TYR A 169 6.67 25.40 9.10
N SER A 170 7.63 25.88 8.29
CA SER A 170 7.74 27.30 7.88
C SER A 170 6.46 27.89 7.29
N ASN A 171 5.67 27.11 6.54
CA ASN A 171 4.40 27.55 5.99
C ASN A 171 3.26 27.65 7.03
N PHE A 172 3.37 26.95 8.15
CA PHE A 172 2.50 27.11 9.32
C PHE A 172 2.98 28.26 10.19
N ASP A 173 4.27 28.33 10.46
CA ASP A 173 4.89 29.36 11.30
C ASP A 173 4.78 30.77 10.69
N ALA A 174 4.74 30.87 9.36
CA ALA A 174 4.46 32.12 8.65
C ALA A 174 3.02 32.62 8.84
N ARG A 175 2.08 31.74 9.21
CA ARG A 175 0.65 32.06 9.38
C ARG A 175 0.24 32.18 10.84
N TYR A 176 0.89 31.42 11.72
CA TYR A 176 0.54 31.34 13.13
C TYR A 176 1.80 31.50 13.99
N LYS A 177 1.70 32.31 15.06
CA LYS A 177 2.81 32.47 16.00
C LYS A 177 3.13 31.14 16.66
N THR A 178 4.42 30.84 16.73
CA THR A 178 4.93 29.62 17.40
C THR A 178 4.67 29.69 18.90
N LYS A 179 4.78 28.54 19.59
CA LYS A 179 4.67 28.47 21.06
C LYS A 179 5.65 29.42 21.78
N SER A 180 6.80 29.67 21.16
CA SER A 180 7.85 30.54 21.72
C SER A 180 7.58 32.03 21.56
N GLU A 181 6.65 32.43 20.69
CA GLU A 181 6.37 33.84 20.37
C GLU A 181 4.92 34.25 20.65
N GLY A 182 3.98 33.33 20.51
CA GLY A 182 2.55 33.58 20.70
C GLY A 182 2.18 33.73 22.17
N VAL A 183 1.20 34.61 22.45
CA VAL A 183 0.56 34.69 23.75
C VAL A 183 -0.28 33.43 23.96
N GLN A 184 0.07 32.66 24.98
CA GLN A 184 -0.58 31.40 25.35
C GLN A 184 -1.75 31.62 26.30
N ASP A 185 -1.67 32.64 27.14
CA ASP A 185 -2.67 33.00 28.15
C ASP A 185 -2.47 34.45 28.61
N VAL A 186 -3.48 35.03 29.26
CA VAL A 186 -3.48 36.40 29.80
C VAL A 186 -4.09 36.40 31.20
N ARG A 187 -3.45 37.08 32.16
CA ARG A 187 -3.97 37.21 33.53
C ARG A 187 -3.67 38.58 34.13
N LEU A 188 -4.32 38.87 35.27
CA LEU A 188 -3.88 39.94 36.16
C LEU A 188 -2.86 39.39 37.17
N GLY A 189 -1.70 40.06 37.29
CA GLY A 189 -0.62 39.68 38.19
C GLY A 189 -0.90 40.04 39.66
N GLY A 190 0.15 40.18 40.46
CA GLY A 190 0.04 40.51 41.89
C GLY A 190 -0.70 41.83 42.14
N TYR A 191 -1.47 41.85 43.23
CA TYR A 191 -2.17 43.04 43.71
C TYR A 191 -1.19 44.07 44.28
N GLN A 192 -1.38 45.35 43.92
CA GLN A 192 -0.62 46.47 44.44
C GLN A 192 -1.54 47.66 44.78
N GLN A 193 -1.15 48.42 45.78
CA GLN A 193 -1.86 49.62 46.23
C GLN A 193 -1.04 50.87 45.90
N MET A 194 -1.68 51.91 45.39
CA MET A 194 -1.07 53.21 45.12
C MET A 194 -1.86 54.32 45.83
N GLY A 195 -1.14 55.22 46.52
CA GLY A 195 -1.71 56.42 47.13
C GLY A 195 -1.91 57.56 46.12
N SER A 196 -2.78 58.52 46.46
CA SER A 196 -3.07 59.71 45.67
C SER A 196 -1.87 60.66 45.65
N THR A 197 -1.31 60.89 44.47
CA THR A 197 -0.12 61.75 44.26
C THR A 197 -0.40 62.93 43.33
N GLY A 198 -1.68 63.30 43.15
CA GLY A 198 -2.10 64.37 42.24
C GLY A 198 -2.12 64.00 40.75
N SER A 199 -1.45 62.90 40.37
CA SER A 199 -1.54 62.26 39.04
C SER A 199 -1.98 60.80 39.22
N ASN A 200 -3.18 60.46 38.74
CA ASN A 200 -3.81 59.14 38.94
C ASN A 200 -3.55 58.18 37.77
N LEU A 201 -2.38 58.27 37.13
CA LEU A 201 -2.03 57.41 36.01
C LEU A 201 -1.42 56.09 36.50
N ALA A 202 -2.01 54.97 36.08
CA ALA A 202 -1.43 53.66 36.35
C ALA A 202 -0.07 53.50 35.63
N PRO A 203 0.92 52.81 36.23
CA PRO A 203 2.16 52.47 35.56
C PRO A 203 1.94 51.67 34.27
N SER A 204 2.91 51.68 33.34
CA SER A 204 2.84 50.92 32.08
C SER A 204 2.53 49.44 32.34
N GLY A 205 1.52 48.91 31.64
CA GLY A 205 1.06 47.53 31.82
C GLY A 205 0.10 47.29 32.97
N TYR A 206 -0.19 48.28 33.81
CA TYR A 206 -1.10 48.14 34.96
C TYR A 206 -2.50 48.68 34.66
N VAL A 207 -3.50 48.03 35.26
CA VAL A 207 -4.89 48.46 35.22
C VAL A 207 -5.40 48.70 36.64
N SER A 208 -6.28 49.69 36.80
CA SER A 208 -7.01 49.88 38.07
C SER A 208 -8.04 48.77 38.23
N VAL A 209 -8.11 48.20 39.43
CA VAL A 209 -9.02 47.10 39.78
C VAL A 209 -9.90 47.45 40.99
N GLY A 210 -9.84 48.69 41.47
CA GLY A 210 -10.62 49.19 42.60
C GLY A 210 -10.04 50.47 43.18
N GLY A 211 -10.80 51.11 44.07
CA GLY A 211 -10.39 52.31 44.80
C GLY A 211 -10.69 52.15 46.29
N TYR A 212 -10.06 52.98 47.10
CA TYR A 212 -10.37 53.11 48.52
C TYR A 212 -10.29 54.58 48.94
N CYS A 213 -11.15 54.97 49.88
CA CYS A 213 -11.12 56.28 50.52
C CYS A 213 -10.77 56.11 52.00
N TYR A 214 -10.02 57.05 52.57
CA TYR A 214 -9.63 57.02 53.98
C TYR A 214 -10.31 58.18 54.74
N GLY A 215 -11.45 57.90 55.36
CA GLY A 215 -12.23 58.90 56.12
C GLY A 215 -13.32 59.62 55.31
N ASP A 216 -13.70 60.82 55.72
CA ASP A 216 -14.66 61.66 55.00
C ASP A 216 -13.97 62.42 53.84
N TRP A 217 -14.67 62.46 52.71
CA TRP A 217 -14.29 62.96 51.38
C TRP A 217 -13.22 64.09 51.39
N ASP A 218 -12.13 63.89 50.65
CA ASP A 218 -11.02 64.84 50.39
C ASP A 218 -9.86 64.80 51.40
N ASN A 219 -9.35 63.60 51.69
CA ASN A 219 -8.12 63.42 52.46
C ASN A 219 -6.94 63.05 51.53
N SER A 220 -5.73 63.47 51.90
CA SER A 220 -4.50 63.26 51.12
C SER A 220 -3.99 61.80 51.07
N ALA A 221 -4.77 60.83 51.57
CA ALA A 221 -4.43 59.41 51.71
C ALA A 221 -5.38 58.45 50.92
N ASP A 222 -6.34 58.99 50.14
CA ASP A 222 -7.13 58.20 49.18
C ASP A 222 -6.23 57.51 48.14
N GLY A 223 -6.70 56.42 47.52
CA GLY A 223 -5.89 55.70 46.53
C GLY A 223 -6.62 54.62 45.74
N TRP A 224 -5.83 53.87 44.97
CA TRP A 224 -6.33 52.89 44.01
C TRP A 224 -5.56 51.58 44.10
N PHE A 225 -6.25 50.48 43.75
CA PHE A 225 -5.65 49.18 43.59
C PHE A 225 -5.35 48.94 42.13
N ILE A 226 -4.13 48.47 41.85
CA ILE A 226 -3.67 48.19 40.51
C ILE A 226 -3.10 46.78 40.41
N ARG A 227 -3.18 46.19 39.21
CA ARG A 227 -2.58 44.90 38.89
C ARG A 227 -1.94 44.98 37.50
N PRO A 228 -0.78 44.35 37.28
CA PRO A 228 -0.21 44.31 35.95
C PRO A 228 -1.02 43.32 35.11
N LEU A 229 -1.39 43.72 33.89
CA LEU A 229 -1.79 42.76 32.87
C LEU A 229 -0.55 41.97 32.47
N GLN A 230 -0.64 40.64 32.56
CA GLN A 230 0.45 39.73 32.21
C GLN A 230 0.02 38.83 31.05
N LYS A 231 0.98 38.53 30.17
CA LYS A 231 0.83 37.56 29.08
C LYS A 231 1.81 36.41 29.27
N LEU A 232 1.36 35.19 29.02
CA LEU A 232 2.18 34.00 29.05
C LEU A 232 2.79 33.78 27.66
N ILE A 233 4.11 33.78 27.55
CA ILE A 233 4.82 33.43 26.32
C ILE A 233 5.88 32.39 26.69
N ASN A 234 5.88 31.27 25.98
CA ASN A 234 6.81 30.16 26.21
C ASN A 234 6.91 29.68 27.68
N GLY A 235 5.80 29.65 28.42
CA GLY A 235 5.79 29.26 29.84
C GLY A 235 6.25 30.35 30.82
N THR A 236 6.66 31.53 30.35
CA THR A 236 7.06 32.67 31.18
C THR A 236 6.01 33.77 31.15
N TRP A 237 5.65 34.30 32.33
CA TRP A 237 4.75 35.44 32.45
C TRP A 237 5.50 36.76 32.30
N TYR A 238 5.04 37.61 31.39
CA TYR A 238 5.58 38.94 31.14
C TYR A 238 4.52 40.00 31.47
N ASN A 239 4.91 41.10 32.10
CA ASN A 239 4.05 42.28 32.16
C ASN A 239 3.86 42.86 30.76
N VAL A 240 2.64 43.26 30.42
CA VAL A 240 2.32 43.97 29.19
C VAL A 240 2.87 45.39 29.28
N ALA A 241 3.09 46.05 28.14
CA ALA A 241 3.46 47.47 28.08
C ALA A 241 2.28 48.28 27.57
N SER A 242 2.12 49.49 28.10
CA SER A 242 1.22 50.52 27.57
C SER A 242 1.94 51.36 26.51
N MET A 243 1.22 51.74 25.44
CA MET A 243 1.70 52.66 24.39
C MET A 243 1.37 54.11 24.75
#